data_AF-A0A6N2MEH7-F1
#
_entry.id   AF-A0A6N2MEH7-F1
#
_cell.length_a   1.000
_cell.length_b   1.000
_cell.length_c   1.000
_cell.angle_alpha   90.00
_cell.angle_beta   90.00
_cell.angle_gamma   90.00
#
_symmetry.space_group_name_H-M   'P 1'
#
loop_
_entity.id
_entity.type
_entity.pdbx_description
1 polymer ?
#
loop_
_entity_poly.entity_id
_entity_poly.type
_entity_poly.pdbx_seq_one_letter_code
_entity_poly.pdbx_strand_id
1 'polypeptide(L)'
;MKSIQTSLEDISYLLRIPQRKPYGTMEGNVKKALKIAKDEKDSILASIPADLKETGSTLYASLIDGKGGLQALLQCIKDQDPDRVSVGLASSLDTIAELELLQAPGLSFLLPQPYLKYPRLTGRGTVEFTIEKVDGSTFSPEAGGEPKKNAKIQVVIDGFSAPLTAGNFVKLVVDGAYNGAKLSFTDQAVLTDNGLDKNSGYSVPLEIMPSGQFEPLYRTTLRWRIASSSTIRLRAVAMAHSEVSEDFSAPYQFFFYLYDKRNAGLGGLSFDEGQFSIHNHRESLFSQIKSGDIIQSAKLVEGQDRLILPYEN
;
A
#
# COMPACT_ATOMS: atom_id res chain seq x y z
N MET A 1 -7.15 -13.36 13.52
CA MET A 1 -6.88 -12.08 12.81
C MET A 1 -7.84 -11.80 11.66
N LYS A 2 -7.85 -12.60 10.57
CA LYS A 2 -8.74 -12.39 9.40
C LYS A 2 -10.22 -12.12 9.72
N SER A 3 -10.80 -12.84 10.69
CA SER A 3 -12.19 -12.63 11.11
C SER A 3 -12.44 -11.27 11.78
N ILE A 4 -11.43 -10.71 12.46
CA ILE A 4 -11.48 -9.36 13.04
C ILE A 4 -11.47 -8.34 11.89
N GLN A 5 -10.54 -8.49 10.94
CA GLN A 5 -10.41 -7.63 9.77
C GLN A 5 -11.71 -7.59 8.95
N THR A 6 -12.25 -8.75 8.55
CA THR A 6 -13.50 -8.81 7.76
C THR A 6 -14.66 -8.11 8.48
N SER A 7 -14.78 -8.31 9.80
CA SER A 7 -15.84 -7.68 10.58
C SER A 7 -15.73 -6.15 10.58
N LEU A 8 -14.51 -5.60 10.54
CA LEU A 8 -14.27 -4.16 10.45
C LEU A 8 -14.42 -3.63 9.02
N GLU A 9 -13.92 -4.34 8.01
CA GLU A 9 -14.07 -3.96 6.60
C GLU A 9 -15.54 -3.81 6.19
N ASP A 10 -16.43 -4.64 6.73
CA ASP A 10 -17.89 -4.50 6.57
C ASP A 10 -18.40 -3.10 6.95
N ILE A 11 -17.81 -2.46 7.97
CA ILE A 11 -18.20 -1.12 8.43
C ILE A 11 -17.95 -0.08 7.32
N SER A 12 -16.91 -0.25 6.50
CA SER A 12 -16.63 0.65 5.37
C SER A 12 -17.76 0.65 4.33
N TYR A 13 -18.40 -0.49 4.10
CA TYR A 13 -19.56 -0.60 3.23
C TYR A 13 -20.79 0.04 3.86
N LEU A 14 -21.00 -0.19 5.16
CA LEU A 14 -22.12 0.40 5.90
C LEU A 14 -22.02 1.93 5.97
N LEU A 15 -20.81 2.49 6.07
CA LEU A 15 -20.55 3.94 6.03
C LEU A 15 -20.89 4.56 4.69
N ARG A 16 -20.96 3.80 3.59
CA ARG A 16 -21.30 4.34 2.27
C ARG A 16 -22.81 4.50 2.04
N ILE A 17 -23.66 3.96 2.91
CA ILE A 17 -25.12 4.04 2.77
C ILE A 17 -25.57 5.50 3.04
N PRO A 18 -26.18 6.21 2.08
CA PRO A 18 -26.42 7.65 2.19
C PRO A 18 -27.62 8.06 3.05
N GLN A 19 -28.57 7.15 3.31
CA GLN A 19 -29.80 7.48 4.04
C GLN A 19 -29.60 7.45 5.57
N ARG A 20 -29.90 6.32 6.20
CA ARG A 20 -29.73 6.11 7.64
C ARG A 20 -28.57 5.16 7.84
N LYS A 21 -27.49 5.65 8.46
CA LYS A 21 -26.33 4.80 8.78
C LYS A 21 -26.78 3.71 9.76
N PRO A 22 -26.49 2.43 9.49
CA PRO A 22 -26.87 1.33 10.36
C PRO A 22 -25.88 1.21 11.54
N TYR A 23 -25.84 2.21 12.43
CA TYR A 23 -24.91 2.26 13.56
C TYR A 23 -25.01 1.04 14.48
N GLY A 24 -26.20 0.46 14.66
CA GLY A 24 -26.37 -0.77 15.45
C GLY A 24 -25.65 -1.99 14.84
N THR A 25 -25.63 -2.11 13.51
CA THR A 25 -24.87 -3.16 12.82
C THR A 25 -23.36 -2.92 12.94
N MET A 26 -22.93 -1.66 12.76
CA MET A 26 -21.52 -1.28 12.96
C MET A 26 -21.05 -1.59 14.38
N GLU A 27 -21.87 -1.28 15.39
CA GLU A 27 -21.59 -1.57 16.80
C GLU A 27 -21.46 -3.09 17.03
N GLY A 28 -22.35 -3.88 16.45
CA GLY A 28 -22.29 -5.35 16.50
C GLY A 28 -20.99 -5.90 15.92
N ASN A 29 -20.56 -5.35 14.78
CA ASN A 29 -19.31 -5.71 14.12
C ASN A 29 -18.08 -5.39 14.99
N VAL A 30 -18.00 -4.19 15.58
CA VAL A 30 -16.88 -3.83 16.47
C VAL A 30 -16.89 -4.69 17.74
N LYS A 31 -18.05 -4.97 18.33
CA LYS A 31 -18.15 -5.86 19.51
C LYS A 31 -17.68 -7.28 19.19
N LYS A 32 -18.04 -7.80 18.02
CA LYS A 32 -17.58 -9.11 17.54
C LYS A 32 -16.06 -9.13 17.39
N ALA A 33 -15.49 -8.13 16.71
CA ALA A 33 -14.06 -7.97 16.54
C ALA A 33 -13.33 -7.89 17.90
N LEU A 34 -13.83 -7.06 18.82
CA LEU A 34 -13.26 -6.89 20.16
C LEU A 34 -13.35 -8.14 21.02
N LYS A 35 -14.45 -8.91 20.91
CA LYS A 35 -14.58 -10.20 21.59
C LYS A 35 -13.53 -11.19 21.08
N ILE A 36 -13.43 -11.37 19.76
CA ILE A 36 -12.43 -12.27 19.14
C ILE A 36 -11.02 -11.84 19.55
N ALA A 37 -10.70 -10.55 19.50
CA ALA A 37 -9.38 -10.04 19.88
C ALA A 37 -9.03 -10.31 21.35
N LYS A 38 -10.02 -10.30 22.26
CA LYS A 38 -9.81 -10.64 23.68
C LYS A 38 -9.71 -12.14 23.92
N ASP A 39 -10.60 -12.92 23.31
CA ASP A 39 -10.67 -14.38 23.48
C ASP A 39 -9.44 -15.08 22.86
N GLU A 40 -8.93 -14.57 21.73
CA GLU A 40 -7.78 -15.15 21.01
C GLU A 40 -6.43 -14.47 21.34
N LYS A 41 -6.35 -13.68 22.43
CA LYS A 41 -5.14 -12.91 22.79
C LYS A 41 -3.86 -13.76 22.77
N ASP A 42 -3.90 -14.90 23.45
CA ASP A 42 -2.72 -15.75 23.59
C ASP A 42 -2.29 -16.34 22.24
N SER A 43 -3.24 -16.74 21.40
CA SER A 43 -2.98 -17.22 20.04
C SER A 43 -2.37 -16.14 19.14
N ILE A 44 -2.86 -14.89 19.25
CA ILE A 44 -2.36 -13.73 18.49
C ILE A 44 -0.92 -13.39 18.87
N LEU A 45 -0.59 -13.44 20.17
CA LEU A 45 0.76 -13.12 20.65
C LEU A 45 1.74 -14.29 20.50
N ALA A 46 1.24 -15.54 20.50
CA ALA A 46 2.07 -16.73 20.31
C ALA A 46 2.57 -16.88 18.87
N SER A 47 1.84 -16.36 17.88
CA SER A 47 2.26 -16.37 16.47
C SER A 47 3.30 -15.29 16.12
N ILE A 48 3.64 -14.41 17.06
CA ILE A 48 4.67 -13.38 16.87
C ILE A 48 6.05 -13.93 17.29
N PRO A 49 7.10 -13.75 16.48
CA PRO A 49 8.48 -14.10 16.83
C PRO A 49 8.92 -13.52 18.18
N ALA A 50 9.76 -14.25 18.91
CA ALA A 50 10.12 -13.91 20.30
C ALA A 50 10.77 -12.53 20.43
N ASP A 51 11.56 -12.14 19.43
CA ASP A 51 12.22 -10.85 19.27
C ASP A 51 11.26 -9.68 19.01
N LEU A 52 10.05 -9.97 18.51
CA LEU A 52 9.02 -8.96 18.19
C LEU A 52 7.85 -8.96 19.18
N LYS A 53 7.87 -9.81 20.22
CA LYS A 53 6.75 -9.96 21.17
C LYS A 53 6.42 -8.70 21.95
N GLU A 54 7.41 -7.89 22.30
CA GLU A 54 7.20 -6.63 23.03
C GLU A 54 6.46 -5.61 22.17
N THR A 55 6.91 -5.41 20.93
CA THR A 55 6.23 -4.58 19.91
C THR A 55 4.82 -5.10 19.65
N GLY A 56 4.65 -6.41 19.46
CA GLY A 56 3.35 -7.05 19.27
C GLY A 56 2.39 -6.85 20.43
N SER A 57 2.89 -6.92 21.67
CA SER A 57 2.07 -6.68 22.88
C SER A 57 1.63 -5.22 22.98
N THR A 58 2.50 -4.29 22.59
CA THR A 58 2.20 -2.86 22.55
C THR A 58 1.14 -2.54 21.50
N LEU A 59 1.28 -3.08 20.29
CA LEU A 59 0.29 -2.93 19.22
C LEU A 59 -1.04 -3.58 19.58
N TYR A 60 -1.03 -4.75 20.23
CA TYR A 60 -2.25 -5.37 20.74
C TYR A 60 -2.97 -4.47 21.75
N ALA A 61 -2.24 -3.88 22.70
CA ALA A 61 -2.83 -2.93 23.65
C ALA A 61 -3.40 -1.69 22.94
N SER A 62 -2.70 -1.17 21.93
CA SER A 62 -3.19 -0.08 21.09
C SER A 62 -4.46 -0.46 20.32
N LEU A 63 -4.55 -1.68 19.79
CA LEU A 63 -5.73 -2.18 19.10
C LEU A 63 -6.96 -2.24 20.01
N ILE A 64 -6.78 -2.64 21.28
CA ILE A 64 -7.91 -2.77 22.21
C ILE A 64 -8.30 -1.41 22.81
N ASP A 65 -7.34 -0.71 23.40
CA ASP A 65 -7.56 0.45 24.29
C ASP A 65 -6.96 1.77 23.74
N GLY A 66 -6.28 1.74 22.60
CA GLY A 66 -5.67 2.92 21.99
C GLY A 66 -6.69 3.92 21.46
N LYS A 67 -6.24 5.16 21.20
CA LYS A 67 -7.08 6.26 20.65
C LYS A 67 -7.71 5.92 19.30
N GLY A 68 -7.06 5.07 18.50
CA GLY A 68 -7.57 4.53 17.25
C GLY A 68 -8.02 3.06 17.34
N GLY A 69 -8.08 2.51 18.55
CA GLY A 69 -8.43 1.13 18.81
C GLY A 69 -9.93 0.87 18.81
N LEU A 70 -10.29 -0.41 19.00
CA LEU A 70 -11.65 -0.92 18.91
C LEU A 70 -12.60 -0.30 19.93
N GLN A 71 -12.15 0.01 21.14
CA GLN A 71 -12.99 0.70 22.14
C GLN A 71 -13.29 2.15 21.77
N ALA A 72 -12.30 2.88 21.26
CA ALA A 72 -12.49 4.24 20.79
C ALA A 72 -13.41 4.28 19.56
N LEU A 73 -13.24 3.33 18.63
CA LEU A 73 -14.14 3.17 17.48
C LEU A 73 -15.58 2.88 17.92
N LEU A 74 -15.76 2.00 18.91
CA LEU A 74 -17.07 1.71 19.48
C LEU A 74 -17.74 2.96 20.05
N GLN A 75 -16.97 3.84 20.70
CA GLN A 75 -17.49 5.11 21.21
C GLN A 75 -17.88 6.06 20.06
N CYS A 76 -17.06 6.18 19.02
CA CYS A 76 -17.40 7.00 17.84
C CYS A 76 -18.71 6.55 17.17
N ILE A 77 -18.96 5.23 17.12
CA ILE A 77 -20.21 4.67 16.59
C ILE A 77 -21.41 5.05 17.47
N LYS A 78 -21.26 5.03 18.79
CA LYS A 78 -22.31 5.45 19.74
C LYS A 78 -22.63 6.93 19.63
N ASP A 79 -21.61 7.75 19.40
CA ASP A 79 -21.75 9.19 19.19
C ASP A 79 -22.38 9.52 17.82
N GLN A 80 -22.56 8.52 16.95
CA GLN A 80 -23.16 8.64 15.61
C GLN A 80 -22.46 9.61 14.68
N ASP A 81 -21.15 9.81 14.85
CA ASP A 81 -20.31 10.70 14.05
C ASP A 81 -19.64 9.90 12.90
N PRO A 82 -20.12 10.04 11.64
CA PRO A 82 -19.62 9.23 10.53
C PRO A 82 -18.16 9.53 10.18
N ASP A 83 -17.69 10.77 10.35
CA ASP A 83 -16.33 11.18 10.00
C ASP A 83 -15.34 10.58 11.01
N ARG A 84 -15.67 10.67 12.30
CA ARG A 84 -14.87 10.05 13.37
C ARG A 84 -14.86 8.52 13.28
N VAL A 85 -15.98 7.90 12.89
CA VAL A 85 -16.03 6.45 12.65
C VAL A 85 -15.14 6.05 11.48
N SER A 86 -15.12 6.83 10.39
CA SER A 86 -14.23 6.57 9.24
C SER A 86 -12.76 6.62 9.64
N VAL A 87 -12.34 7.65 10.37
CA VAL A 87 -10.96 7.81 10.85
C VAL A 87 -10.58 6.71 11.84
N GLY A 88 -11.44 6.41 12.80
CA GLY A 88 -11.20 5.35 13.78
C GLY A 88 -11.12 3.96 13.14
N LEU A 89 -11.95 3.70 12.13
CA LEU A 89 -11.94 2.44 11.38
C LEU A 89 -10.62 2.24 10.64
N ALA A 90 -10.15 3.28 9.93
CA ALA A 90 -8.86 3.23 9.23
C ALA A 90 -7.73 2.91 10.21
N SER A 91 -7.65 3.64 11.32
CA SER A 91 -6.61 3.44 12.33
C SER A 91 -6.64 2.03 12.98
N SER A 92 -7.83 1.48 13.24
CA SER A 92 -7.97 0.11 13.75
C SER A 92 -7.51 -0.93 12.73
N LEU A 93 -7.85 -0.75 11.44
CA LEU A 93 -7.42 -1.64 10.36
C LEU A 93 -5.90 -1.57 10.12
N ASP A 94 -5.30 -0.38 10.23
CA ASP A 94 -3.85 -0.20 10.15
C ASP A 94 -3.13 -0.95 11.27
N THR A 95 -3.62 -0.84 12.52
CA THR A 95 -3.05 -1.57 13.66
C THR A 95 -3.17 -3.09 13.49
N ILE A 96 -4.28 -3.58 12.92
CA ILE A 96 -4.45 -5.00 12.58
C ILE A 96 -3.43 -5.43 11.53
N ALA A 97 -3.24 -4.62 10.49
CA ALA A 97 -2.28 -4.91 9.43
C ALA A 97 -0.84 -4.96 9.96
N GLU A 98 -0.47 -4.09 10.91
CA GLU A 98 0.83 -4.13 11.59
C GLU A 98 0.99 -5.38 12.47
N LEU A 99 -0.07 -5.79 13.19
CA LEU A 99 -0.03 -7.03 13.97
C LEU A 99 0.12 -8.27 13.07
N GLU A 100 -0.63 -8.34 11.97
CA GLU A 100 -0.50 -9.42 10.98
C GLU A 100 0.90 -9.44 10.36
N LEU A 101 1.51 -8.27 10.14
CA LEU A 101 2.87 -8.16 9.65
C LEU A 101 3.89 -8.74 10.64
N LEU A 102 3.73 -8.50 11.95
CA LEU A 102 4.60 -9.10 12.96
C LEU A 102 4.44 -10.62 13.07
N GLN A 103 3.26 -11.14 12.74
CA GLN A 103 2.99 -12.59 12.70
C GLN A 103 3.54 -13.26 11.44
N ALA A 104 3.83 -12.48 10.39
CA ALA A 104 4.29 -13.03 9.13
C ALA A 104 5.76 -13.44 9.23
N PRO A 105 6.11 -14.72 9.00
CA PRO A 105 7.49 -15.21 9.04
C PRO A 105 8.33 -14.79 7.81
N GLY A 106 7.93 -13.75 7.08
CA GLY A 106 8.40 -13.41 5.74
C GLY A 106 7.46 -13.93 4.63
N LEU A 107 8.01 -14.19 3.44
CA LEU A 107 7.21 -14.68 2.31
C LEU A 107 6.60 -16.06 2.63
N SER A 108 5.34 -16.28 2.26
CA SER A 108 4.63 -17.55 2.41
C SER A 108 5.05 -18.62 1.38
N PHE A 109 5.99 -18.28 0.50
CA PHE A 109 6.45 -19.10 -0.62
C PHE A 109 7.96 -18.93 -0.81
N LEU A 110 8.56 -19.87 -1.53
CA LEU A 110 9.96 -19.80 -1.94
C LEU A 110 10.05 -19.23 -3.34
N LEU A 111 11.00 -18.33 -3.56
CA LEU A 111 11.28 -17.79 -4.88
C LEU A 111 11.88 -18.88 -5.79
N PRO A 112 11.47 -18.94 -7.07
CA PRO A 112 12.15 -19.76 -8.05
C PRO A 112 13.65 -19.46 -8.11
N GLN A 113 14.49 -20.50 -8.20
CA GLN A 113 15.95 -20.38 -8.29
C GLN A 113 16.47 -19.31 -9.28
N PRO A 114 15.96 -19.20 -10.53
CA PRO A 114 16.48 -18.21 -11.47
C PRO A 114 16.27 -16.75 -11.02
N TYR A 115 15.40 -16.50 -10.02
CA TYR A 115 15.07 -15.16 -9.56
C TYR A 115 15.80 -14.73 -8.29
N LEU A 116 16.57 -15.62 -7.66
CA LEU A 116 17.36 -15.30 -6.47
C LEU A 116 18.47 -14.26 -6.72
N LYS A 117 18.81 -14.04 -8.00
CA LYS A 117 19.77 -13.03 -8.47
C LYS A 117 19.24 -11.59 -8.46
N TYR A 118 17.96 -11.38 -8.21
CA TYR A 118 17.34 -10.05 -8.18
C TYR A 118 17.22 -9.52 -6.75
N PRO A 119 17.23 -8.19 -6.56
CA PRO A 119 16.85 -7.58 -5.29
C PRO A 119 15.39 -7.95 -4.98
N ARG A 120 15.09 -8.20 -3.70
CA ARG A 120 13.76 -8.60 -3.25
C ARG A 120 13.39 -7.96 -1.93
N LEU A 121 12.11 -7.63 -1.76
CA LEU A 121 11.55 -7.18 -0.49
C LEU A 121 10.74 -8.33 0.13
N THR A 122 11.20 -8.90 1.23
CA THR A 122 10.53 -10.03 1.91
C THR A 122 9.58 -9.53 2.99
N GLY A 123 8.61 -8.72 2.59
CA GLY A 123 7.61 -8.11 3.48
C GLY A 123 7.12 -6.79 2.95
N ARG A 124 6.71 -5.88 3.84
CA ARG A 124 6.31 -4.52 3.46
C ARG A 124 7.44 -3.51 3.67
N GLY A 125 7.39 -2.41 2.95
CA GLY A 125 8.24 -1.25 3.22
C GLY A 125 7.43 0.02 3.05
N THR A 126 7.88 1.11 3.65
CA THR A 126 7.21 2.41 3.52
C THR A 126 8.19 3.39 2.91
N VAL A 127 7.80 4.00 1.79
CA VAL A 127 8.58 5.02 1.08
C VAL A 127 7.89 6.37 1.23
N GLU A 128 8.63 7.37 1.67
CA GLU A 128 8.20 8.77 1.71
C GLU A 128 8.77 9.52 0.50
N PHE A 129 7.88 10.03 -0.35
CA PHE A 129 8.19 10.94 -1.45
C PHE A 129 7.96 12.37 -1.01
N THR A 130 8.89 13.26 -1.37
CA THR A 130 8.72 14.71 -1.31
C THR A 130 8.63 15.24 -2.73
N ILE A 131 7.47 15.77 -3.12
CA ILE A 131 7.20 16.32 -4.45
C ILE A 131 7.29 17.85 -4.39
N GLU A 132 7.91 18.46 -5.39
CA GLU A 132 8.09 19.91 -5.54
C GLU A 132 7.41 20.41 -6.81
N LYS A 133 6.68 21.53 -6.68
CA LYS A 133 6.04 22.24 -7.80
C LYS A 133 7.08 23.02 -8.59
N VAL A 134 7.16 22.78 -9.90
CA VAL A 134 8.09 23.52 -10.77
C VAL A 134 7.49 24.83 -11.30
N ASP A 135 6.16 24.91 -11.40
CA ASP A 135 5.43 26.09 -11.91
C ASP A 135 5.36 27.26 -10.90
N GLY A 136 6.02 27.13 -9.74
CA GLY A 136 5.98 28.12 -8.67
C GLY A 136 4.66 28.15 -7.88
N SER A 137 3.69 27.28 -8.22
CA SER A 137 2.48 27.10 -7.43
C SER A 137 2.79 26.37 -6.12
N THR A 138 1.81 26.36 -5.22
CA THR A 138 1.90 25.70 -3.91
C THR A 138 0.85 24.63 -3.79
N PHE A 139 1.15 23.59 -3.01
CA PHE A 139 0.15 22.65 -2.52
C PHE A 139 -0.69 23.31 -1.44
N SER A 140 -2.00 23.28 -1.64
CA SER A 140 -3.00 23.77 -0.69
C SER A 140 -3.34 22.67 0.30
N PRO A 141 -3.20 22.90 1.61
CA PRO A 141 -3.62 21.95 2.64
C PRO A 141 -5.15 21.96 2.81
N GLU A 142 -5.76 20.79 2.96
CA GLU A 142 -7.22 20.63 3.14
C GLU A 142 -7.76 21.32 4.41
N ALA A 143 -6.93 21.46 5.46
CA ALA A 143 -7.33 21.94 6.78
C ALA A 143 -7.02 23.43 7.03
N GLY A 144 -6.93 24.26 5.99
CA GLY A 144 -6.70 25.71 6.14
C GLY A 144 -5.31 26.10 6.66
N GLY A 145 -4.31 25.26 6.42
CA GLY A 145 -2.90 25.56 6.71
C GLY A 145 -2.22 26.44 5.65
N GLU A 146 -0.97 26.82 5.92
CA GLU A 146 -0.17 27.58 4.96
C GLU A 146 0.15 26.78 3.69
N PRO A 147 0.04 27.38 2.50
CA PRO A 147 0.44 26.75 1.26
C PRO A 147 1.93 26.38 1.28
N LYS A 148 2.26 25.16 0.83
CA LYS A 148 3.64 24.67 0.81
C LYS A 148 4.13 24.45 -0.61
N LYS A 149 5.40 24.75 -0.86
CA LYS A 149 6.05 24.45 -2.15
C LYS A 149 6.28 22.95 -2.37
N ASN A 150 6.35 22.20 -1.27
CA ASN A 150 6.54 20.76 -1.30
C ASN A 150 5.42 20.00 -0.59
N ALA A 151 5.26 18.75 -1.01
CA ALA A 151 4.26 17.84 -0.49
C ALA A 151 4.88 16.48 -0.18
N LYS A 152 4.46 15.88 0.93
CA LYS A 152 4.90 14.55 1.33
C LYS A 152 3.83 13.51 1.02
N ILE A 153 4.25 12.40 0.40
CA ILE A 153 3.42 11.25 0.06
C ILE A 153 4.07 10.02 0.64
N GLN A 154 3.33 9.25 1.44
CA GLN A 154 3.78 7.94 1.91
C GLN A 154 3.14 6.84 1.06
N VAL A 155 3.94 5.83 0.74
CA VAL A 155 3.54 4.69 -0.08
C VAL A 155 4.00 3.42 0.60
N VAL A 156 3.08 2.47 0.77
CA VAL A 156 3.38 1.15 1.32
C VAL A 156 3.67 0.19 0.16
N ILE A 157 4.91 -0.25 0.11
CA ILE A 157 5.40 -1.23 -0.86
C ILE A 157 5.11 -2.62 -0.32
N ASP A 158 4.38 -3.41 -1.11
CA ASP A 158 3.93 -4.76 -0.78
C ASP A 158 4.80 -5.83 -1.45
N GLY A 159 5.87 -6.22 -0.77
CA GLY A 159 6.74 -7.32 -1.20
C GLY A 159 6.17 -8.72 -0.95
N PHE A 160 5.05 -8.87 -0.22
CA PHE A 160 4.40 -10.19 -0.12
C PHE A 160 3.76 -10.61 -1.45
N SER A 161 3.18 -9.64 -2.17
CA SER A 161 2.51 -9.89 -3.44
C SER A 161 3.45 -9.85 -4.64
N ALA A 162 4.48 -9.00 -4.60
CA ALA A 162 5.42 -8.81 -5.68
C ALA A 162 6.84 -8.56 -5.14
N PRO A 163 7.51 -9.58 -4.58
CA PRO A 163 8.79 -9.43 -3.90
C PRO A 163 9.92 -8.88 -4.78
N LEU A 164 10.01 -9.28 -6.05
CA LEU A 164 11.08 -8.85 -6.95
C LEU A 164 10.85 -7.41 -7.43
N THR A 165 9.61 -7.09 -7.83
CA THR A 165 9.22 -5.75 -8.27
C THR A 165 9.35 -4.76 -7.11
N ALA A 166 8.89 -5.14 -5.91
CA ALA A 166 9.07 -4.34 -4.70
C ALA A 166 10.55 -4.15 -4.35
N GLY A 167 11.33 -5.22 -4.43
CA GLY A 167 12.77 -5.18 -4.12
C GLY A 167 13.55 -4.27 -5.05
N ASN A 168 13.30 -4.36 -6.36
CA ASN A 168 13.93 -3.48 -7.34
C ASN A 168 13.55 -2.01 -7.09
N PHE A 169 12.27 -1.72 -6.87
CA PHE A 169 11.80 -0.38 -6.58
C PHE A 169 12.44 0.21 -5.31
N VAL A 170 12.42 -0.55 -4.21
CA VAL A 170 13.01 -0.12 -2.94
C VAL A 170 14.52 0.08 -3.07
N LYS A 171 15.22 -0.79 -3.81
CA LYS A 171 16.64 -0.60 -4.09
C LYS A 171 16.90 0.74 -4.79
N LEU A 172 16.14 1.06 -5.83
CA LEU A 172 16.26 2.33 -6.55
C LEU A 172 15.97 3.55 -5.67
N VAL A 173 15.01 3.44 -4.74
CA VAL A 173 14.76 4.48 -3.73
C VAL A 173 15.97 4.67 -2.82
N VAL A 174 16.55 3.58 -2.31
CA VAL A 174 17.73 3.60 -1.42
C VAL A 174 18.95 4.19 -2.14
N ASP A 175 19.14 3.84 -3.41
CA ASP A 175 20.22 4.38 -4.26
C ASP A 175 20.00 5.86 -4.65
N GLY A 176 18.84 6.43 -4.29
CA GLY A 176 18.48 7.81 -4.62
C GLY A 176 18.17 8.02 -6.10
N ALA A 177 17.93 6.95 -6.87
CA ALA A 177 17.70 7.00 -8.30
C ALA A 177 16.49 7.88 -8.65
N TYR A 178 15.47 7.95 -7.80
CA TYR A 178 14.28 8.78 -8.05
C TYR A 178 14.44 10.26 -7.69
N ASN A 179 15.55 10.68 -7.08
CA ASN A 179 15.74 12.07 -6.68
C ASN A 179 15.99 12.95 -7.92
N GLY A 180 15.20 14.01 -8.08
CA GLY A 180 15.22 14.88 -9.26
C GLY A 180 14.39 14.37 -10.44
N ALA A 181 13.72 13.22 -10.33
CA ALA A 181 12.89 12.68 -11.39
C ALA A 181 11.68 13.57 -11.67
N LYS A 182 11.40 13.83 -12.94
CA LYS A 182 10.20 14.56 -13.37
C LYS A 182 8.99 13.64 -13.40
N LEU A 183 7.83 14.20 -13.12
CA LEU A 183 6.54 13.52 -13.20
C LEU A 183 5.79 13.98 -14.44
N SER A 184 5.13 13.05 -15.11
CA SER A 184 4.12 13.34 -16.13
C SER A 184 2.74 12.99 -15.58
N PHE A 185 1.79 13.89 -15.78
CA PHE A 185 0.41 13.73 -15.34
C PHE A 185 -0.48 13.38 -16.53
N THR A 186 -1.35 12.41 -16.34
CA THR A 186 -2.45 12.05 -17.25
C THR A 186 -3.75 12.03 -16.45
N ASP A 187 -4.90 12.00 -17.12
CA ASP A 187 -6.21 11.97 -16.46
C ASP A 187 -6.39 10.80 -15.48
N GLN A 188 -5.57 9.74 -15.60
CA GLN A 188 -5.72 8.50 -14.84
C GLN A 188 -4.47 8.11 -14.04
N ALA A 189 -3.32 8.75 -14.25
CA ALA A 189 -2.07 8.37 -13.61
C ALA A 189 -1.03 9.48 -13.57
N VAL A 190 -0.14 9.40 -12.59
CA VAL A 190 1.10 10.18 -12.50
C VAL A 190 2.27 9.24 -12.74
N LEU A 191 3.03 9.45 -13.80
CA LEU A 191 4.14 8.58 -14.19
C LEU A 191 5.48 9.26 -13.90
N THR A 192 6.50 8.49 -13.56
CA THR A 192 7.88 8.98 -13.64
C THR A 192 8.32 9.07 -15.08
N ASP A 193 8.90 10.20 -15.46
CA ASP A 193 9.44 10.42 -16.80
C ASP A 193 10.74 9.63 -17.02
N ASN A 194 11.04 9.34 -18.29
CA ASN A 194 12.12 8.50 -18.80
C ASN A 194 13.55 9.07 -18.61
N GLY A 195 13.70 10.07 -17.73
CA GLY A 195 14.91 10.90 -17.62
C GLY A 195 15.97 10.43 -16.62
N LEU A 196 15.76 9.29 -15.95
CA LEU A 196 16.77 8.70 -15.08
C LEU A 196 17.67 7.74 -15.85
N ASP A 197 18.88 7.50 -15.37
CA ASP A 197 19.81 6.54 -15.96
C ASP A 197 19.10 5.19 -16.15
N LYS A 198 18.76 4.88 -17.40
CA LYS A 198 17.97 3.70 -17.79
C LYS A 198 18.63 2.38 -17.38
N ASN A 199 19.91 2.44 -16.98
CA ASN A 199 20.71 1.29 -16.57
C ASN A 199 20.76 1.08 -15.05
N SER A 200 20.10 1.92 -14.25
CA SER A 200 20.18 1.84 -12.78
C SER A 200 19.33 0.72 -12.15
N GLY A 201 18.33 0.21 -12.87
CA GLY A 201 17.36 -0.78 -12.34
C GLY A 201 17.49 -2.16 -12.97
N TYR A 202 16.92 -3.16 -12.29
CA TYR A 202 16.82 -4.52 -12.82
C TYR A 202 15.56 -4.67 -13.67
N SER A 203 15.67 -5.26 -14.85
CA SER A 203 14.49 -5.78 -15.55
C SER A 203 14.07 -7.08 -14.86
N VAL A 204 13.08 -6.95 -13.97
CA VAL A 204 12.50 -8.04 -13.19
C VAL A 204 11.34 -8.69 -13.94
N PRO A 205 11.12 -10.00 -13.78
CA PRO A 205 9.98 -10.66 -14.42
C PRO A 205 8.66 -10.07 -13.88
N LEU A 206 7.65 -10.05 -14.74
CA LEU A 206 6.29 -9.66 -14.39
C LEU A 206 5.79 -10.47 -13.19
N GLU A 207 5.36 -9.81 -12.11
CA GLU A 207 4.84 -10.45 -10.90
C GLU A 207 3.36 -10.12 -10.69
N ILE A 208 2.54 -11.18 -10.63
CA ILE A 208 1.10 -11.05 -10.39
C ILE A 208 0.67 -12.05 -9.33
N MET A 209 0.06 -11.58 -8.25
CA MET A 209 -0.58 -12.45 -7.27
C MET A 209 -2.11 -12.38 -7.42
N PRO A 210 -2.75 -13.38 -8.08
CA PRO A 210 -4.20 -13.43 -8.17
C PRO A 210 -4.85 -13.57 -6.79
N SER A 211 -6.06 -13.05 -6.64
CA SER A 211 -6.79 -13.18 -5.38
C SER A 211 -6.98 -14.64 -4.98
N GLY A 212 -6.65 -14.96 -3.73
CA GLY A 212 -6.75 -16.31 -3.17
C GLY A 212 -5.56 -17.23 -3.47
N GLN A 213 -4.56 -16.78 -4.23
CA GLN A 213 -3.31 -17.52 -4.42
C GLN A 213 -2.31 -17.24 -3.29
N PHE A 214 -1.40 -18.19 -3.06
CA PHE A 214 -0.36 -18.11 -2.02
C PHE A 214 1.03 -17.77 -2.54
N GLU A 215 1.20 -17.76 -3.87
CA GLU A 215 2.43 -17.41 -4.57
C GLU A 215 2.13 -16.58 -5.84
N PRO A 216 3.02 -15.67 -6.23
CA PRO A 216 2.87 -14.90 -7.46
C PRO A 216 3.16 -15.74 -8.70
N LEU A 217 2.43 -15.46 -9.77
CA LEU A 217 2.73 -15.90 -11.12
C LEU A 217 3.80 -14.98 -11.71
N TYR A 218 4.76 -15.60 -12.38
CA TYR A 218 5.87 -14.93 -13.03
C TYR A 218 5.71 -14.93 -14.55
N ARG A 219 6.06 -13.83 -15.22
CA ARG A 219 6.08 -13.72 -16.69
C ARG A 219 4.75 -14.12 -17.34
N THR A 220 3.64 -13.82 -16.68
CA THR A 220 2.30 -14.21 -17.13
C THR A 220 1.38 -13.00 -17.09
N THR A 221 0.85 -12.59 -18.23
CA THR A 221 -0.14 -11.50 -18.33
C THR A 221 -1.53 -11.98 -17.88
N LEU A 222 -2.37 -11.07 -17.37
CA LEU A 222 -3.72 -11.45 -16.96
C LEU A 222 -4.61 -11.60 -18.20
N ARG A 223 -5.07 -12.82 -18.45
CA ARG A 223 -6.22 -13.03 -19.33
C ARG A 223 -7.48 -12.49 -18.65
N TRP A 224 -8.40 -11.93 -19.43
CA TRP A 224 -9.67 -11.29 -19.01
C TRP A 224 -10.46 -12.02 -17.91
N ARG A 225 -10.36 -13.35 -17.83
CA ARG A 225 -11.05 -14.19 -16.84
C ARG A 225 -10.39 -14.24 -15.45
N ILE A 226 -9.10 -13.89 -15.35
CA ILE A 226 -8.35 -13.77 -14.08
C ILE A 226 -8.41 -12.32 -13.57
N ALA A 227 -8.40 -11.34 -14.49
CA ALA A 227 -8.52 -9.92 -14.16
C ALA A 227 -9.79 -9.58 -13.35
N SER A 228 -10.90 -10.29 -13.56
CA SER A 228 -12.15 -10.09 -12.80
C SER A 228 -12.08 -10.53 -11.33
N SER A 229 -11.09 -11.35 -10.96
CA SER A 229 -10.91 -11.84 -9.60
C SER A 229 -9.81 -11.09 -8.83
N SER A 230 -8.94 -10.34 -9.50
CA SER A 230 -7.98 -9.48 -8.84
C SER A 230 -8.70 -8.27 -8.25
N THR A 231 -8.72 -8.17 -6.93
CA THR A 231 -9.22 -6.98 -6.24
C THR A 231 -8.22 -5.85 -6.45
N ILE A 232 -8.45 -5.03 -7.48
CA ILE A 232 -7.69 -3.79 -7.67
C ILE A 232 -7.92 -2.93 -6.43
N ARG A 233 -6.85 -2.68 -5.67
CA ARG A 233 -6.93 -1.77 -4.52
C ARG A 233 -7.11 -0.35 -5.05
N LEU A 234 -7.94 0.43 -4.36
CA LEU A 234 -8.22 1.82 -4.68
C LEU A 234 -6.92 2.62 -4.56
N ARG A 235 -6.33 3.01 -5.69
CA ARG A 235 -5.07 3.77 -5.83
C ARG A 235 -3.82 2.96 -5.42
N ALA A 236 -3.05 2.58 -6.43
CA ALA A 236 -1.84 1.77 -6.28
C ALA A 236 -0.64 2.46 -6.94
N VAL A 237 0.55 2.17 -6.45
CA VAL A 237 1.78 2.32 -7.24
C VAL A 237 2.01 1.01 -7.97
N ALA A 238 2.29 1.09 -9.26
CA ALA A 238 2.68 -0.04 -10.07
C ALA A 238 3.91 0.33 -10.90
N MET A 239 4.72 -0.67 -11.22
CA MET A 239 5.77 -0.50 -12.22
C MET A 239 5.12 -0.45 -13.61
N ALA A 240 5.76 0.23 -14.55
CA ALA A 240 5.37 0.15 -15.95
C ALA A 240 5.88 -1.17 -16.54
N HIS A 241 5.30 -1.62 -17.66
CA HIS A 241 5.86 -2.75 -18.40
C HIS A 241 7.17 -2.34 -19.10
N SER A 242 8.05 -3.31 -19.32
CA SER A 242 9.25 -3.10 -20.12
C SER A 242 8.91 -2.80 -21.58
N GLU A 243 9.54 -1.77 -22.16
CA GLU A 243 9.37 -1.40 -23.58
C GLU A 243 9.79 -2.52 -24.55
N VAL A 244 10.63 -3.46 -24.09
CA VAL A 244 11.22 -4.52 -24.92
C VAL A 244 10.59 -5.90 -24.70
N SER A 245 9.79 -6.09 -23.65
CA SER A 245 9.16 -7.40 -23.36
C SER A 245 7.96 -7.26 -22.42
N GLU A 246 6.82 -7.85 -22.82
CA GLU A 246 5.61 -7.90 -21.98
C GLU A 246 5.76 -8.82 -20.75
N ASP A 247 6.77 -9.71 -20.76
CA ASP A 247 7.05 -10.65 -19.66
C ASP A 247 7.81 -10.00 -18.48
N PHE A 248 8.24 -8.75 -18.62
CA PHE A 248 9.11 -8.06 -17.67
C PHE A 248 8.58 -6.67 -17.32
N SER A 249 8.82 -6.27 -16.08
CA SER A 249 8.59 -4.90 -15.62
C SER A 249 9.71 -3.97 -16.08
N ALA A 250 9.35 -2.70 -16.23
CA ALA A 250 10.27 -1.62 -16.52
C ALA A 250 11.31 -1.52 -15.41
N PRO A 251 12.59 -1.31 -15.75
CA PRO A 251 13.65 -1.29 -14.75
C PRO A 251 13.49 -0.19 -13.70
N TYR A 252 12.96 0.96 -14.10
CA TYR A 252 12.90 2.17 -13.26
C TYR A 252 11.53 2.86 -13.27
N GLN A 253 10.75 2.73 -14.34
CA GLN A 253 9.54 3.52 -14.51
C GLN A 253 8.39 2.99 -13.66
N PHE A 254 7.78 3.88 -12.88
CA PHE A 254 6.59 3.57 -12.10
C PHE A 254 5.52 4.63 -12.29
N PHE A 255 4.30 4.31 -11.90
CA PHE A 255 3.20 5.27 -11.90
C PHE A 255 2.32 5.14 -10.65
N PHE A 256 1.81 6.28 -10.20
CA PHE A 256 0.70 6.35 -9.25
C PHE A 256 -0.60 6.29 -10.05
N TYR A 257 -1.43 5.29 -9.77
CA TYR A 257 -2.74 5.18 -10.41
C TYR A 257 -3.80 5.99 -9.64
N LEU A 258 -4.41 6.94 -10.34
CA LEU A 258 -5.48 7.80 -9.83
C LEU A 258 -6.83 7.18 -10.21
N TYR A 259 -7.27 6.19 -9.43
CA TYR A 259 -8.52 5.49 -9.71
C TYR A 259 -9.73 6.45 -9.75
N ASP A 260 -10.49 6.41 -10.86
CA ASP A 260 -11.83 6.97 -11.00
C ASP A 260 -12.83 5.85 -11.36
N LYS A 261 -13.90 5.73 -10.56
CA LYS A 261 -15.00 4.77 -10.80
C LYS A 261 -15.64 4.91 -12.18
N ARG A 262 -15.62 6.11 -12.78
CA ARG A 262 -16.16 6.37 -14.12
C ARG A 262 -15.34 5.71 -15.23
N ASN A 263 -14.06 5.45 -14.96
CA ASN A 263 -13.11 4.86 -15.88
C ASN A 263 -12.89 3.37 -15.62
N ALA A 264 -13.52 2.81 -14.58
CA ALA A 264 -13.51 1.38 -14.28
C ALA A 264 -14.25 0.62 -15.40
N GLY A 265 -13.48 0.13 -16.38
CA GLY A 265 -13.99 -0.64 -17.51
C GLY A 265 -13.86 0.03 -18.89
N LEU A 266 -13.34 1.27 -18.98
CA LEU A 266 -13.20 1.99 -20.26
C LEU A 266 -11.78 2.52 -20.58
N GLY A 267 -10.81 2.37 -19.68
CA GLY A 267 -9.40 2.59 -19.99
C GLY A 267 -8.72 1.25 -20.21
N GLY A 268 -8.13 1.01 -21.38
CA GLY A 268 -7.39 -0.20 -21.75
C GLY A 268 -6.13 -0.49 -20.93
N LEU A 269 -6.09 -0.11 -19.64
CA LEU A 269 -5.07 -0.44 -18.67
C LEU A 269 -5.52 -1.72 -17.96
N SER A 270 -5.10 -2.88 -18.48
CA SER A 270 -5.14 -4.13 -17.71
C SER A 270 -3.97 -4.09 -16.73
N PHE A 271 -4.25 -4.19 -15.42
CA PHE A 271 -3.23 -4.10 -14.38
C PHE A 271 -2.60 -5.46 -14.14
N ASP A 272 -1.54 -5.71 -14.88
CA ASP A 272 -0.82 -6.99 -14.88
C ASP A 272 0.41 -6.96 -13.96
N GLU A 273 0.57 -5.97 -13.07
CA GLU A 273 1.78 -5.85 -12.23
C GLU A 273 1.49 -5.57 -10.76
N GLY A 274 2.35 -6.16 -9.91
CA GLY A 274 2.46 -5.99 -8.47
C GLY A 274 1.93 -4.66 -7.95
N GLN A 275 0.75 -4.73 -7.36
CA GLN A 275 0.05 -3.55 -6.83
C GLN A 275 0.63 -3.18 -5.47
N PHE A 276 1.30 -2.04 -5.39
CA PHE A 276 1.76 -1.46 -4.14
C PHE A 276 0.71 -0.49 -3.61
N SER A 277 0.40 -0.56 -2.32
CA SER A 277 -0.68 0.20 -1.72
C SER A 277 -0.21 1.62 -1.39
N ILE A 278 -0.87 2.66 -1.90
CA ILE A 278 -0.60 4.03 -1.45
C ILE A 278 -1.26 4.21 -0.08
N HIS A 279 -0.48 4.28 0.99
CA HIS A 279 -0.99 4.69 2.29
C HIS A 279 -0.80 6.20 2.43
N ASN A 280 -1.72 6.98 1.85
CA ASN A 280 -1.74 8.41 2.13
C ASN A 280 -3.14 8.83 2.58
N HIS A 281 -3.20 9.34 3.81
CA HIS A 281 -4.35 9.97 4.46
C HIS A 281 -4.82 11.29 3.76
N ARG A 282 -4.30 11.62 2.57
CA ARG A 282 -4.47 12.94 1.92
C ARG A 282 -4.80 12.81 0.44
N GLU A 283 -6.05 12.47 0.17
CA GLU A 283 -6.58 12.19 -1.16
C GLU A 283 -6.45 13.36 -2.14
N SER A 284 -6.59 14.62 -1.69
CA SER A 284 -6.53 15.80 -2.58
C SER A 284 -5.13 16.17 -3.06
N LEU A 285 -4.08 15.52 -2.56
CA LEU A 285 -2.72 15.93 -2.92
C LEU A 285 -2.38 15.53 -4.36
N PHE A 286 -2.83 14.36 -4.78
CA PHE A 286 -2.54 13.83 -6.12
C PHE A 286 -3.22 14.62 -7.23
N SER A 287 -4.40 15.21 -6.98
CA SER A 287 -5.09 16.08 -7.95
C SER A 287 -4.40 17.44 -8.13
N GLN A 288 -3.46 17.78 -7.25
CA GLN A 288 -2.68 19.01 -7.35
C GLN A 288 -1.35 18.80 -8.09
N ILE A 289 -0.91 17.56 -8.32
CA ILE A 289 0.32 17.26 -9.08
C ILE A 289 0.09 17.58 -10.56
N LYS A 290 1.08 18.21 -11.20
CA LYS A 290 1.05 18.54 -12.62
C LYS A 290 2.25 17.94 -13.35
N SER A 291 2.12 17.79 -14.67
CA SER A 291 3.24 17.43 -15.54
C SER A 291 4.37 18.45 -15.39
N GLY A 292 5.58 17.96 -15.16
CA GLY A 292 6.77 18.76 -14.93
C GLY A 292 7.16 18.91 -13.46
N ASP A 293 6.27 18.57 -12.51
CA ASP A 293 6.62 18.51 -11.08
C ASP A 293 7.74 17.49 -10.82
N ILE A 294 8.52 17.68 -9.76
CA ILE A 294 9.74 16.92 -9.51
C ILE A 294 9.64 16.14 -8.19
N ILE A 295 10.13 14.90 -8.19
CA ILE A 295 10.43 14.17 -6.96
C ILE A 295 11.70 14.77 -6.36
N GLN A 296 11.56 15.67 -5.40
CA GLN A 296 12.69 16.26 -4.68
C GLN A 296 13.49 15.19 -3.92
N SER A 297 12.79 14.26 -3.26
CA SER A 297 13.42 13.10 -2.65
C SER A 297 12.47 11.92 -2.50
N ALA A 298 12.98 10.70 -2.65
CA ALA A 298 12.32 9.47 -2.21
C ALA A 298 13.19 8.80 -1.14
N LYS A 299 12.58 8.40 0.00
CA LYS A 299 13.31 7.76 1.11
C LYS A 299 12.54 6.56 1.64
N LEU A 300 13.25 5.45 1.83
CA LEU A 300 12.71 4.32 2.58
C LEU A 300 12.72 4.68 4.08
N VAL A 301 11.54 4.76 4.68
CA VAL A 301 11.38 5.03 6.12
C VAL A 301 11.23 3.75 6.93
N GLU A 302 10.71 2.67 6.32
CA GLU A 302 10.54 1.37 6.96
C GLU A 302 10.78 0.22 5.97
N GLY A 303 11.28 -0.92 6.46
CA GLY A 303 11.46 -2.14 5.64
C GLY A 303 12.87 -2.35 5.08
N GLN A 304 13.85 -1.54 5.51
CA GLN A 304 15.25 -1.72 5.12
C GLN A 304 15.82 -3.09 5.53
N ASP A 305 15.41 -3.57 6.71
CA ASP A 305 15.72 -4.88 7.29
C ASP A 305 15.16 -6.06 6.48
N ARG A 306 14.14 -5.79 5.64
CA ARG A 306 13.45 -6.77 4.80
C ARG A 306 13.87 -6.70 3.34
N LEU A 307 14.74 -5.75 2.97
CA LEU A 307 15.34 -5.67 1.66
C LEU A 307 16.52 -6.62 1.58
N ILE A 308 16.45 -7.60 0.68
CA ILE A 308 17.54 -8.53 0.41
C ILE A 308 18.11 -8.22 -0.97
N LEU A 309 19.38 -7.82 -0.98
CA LEU A 309 20.13 -7.59 -2.21
C LEU A 309 20.81 -8.90 -2.64
N PRO A 310 21.00 -9.13 -3.96
CA PRO A 310 21.82 -10.24 -4.42
C PRO A 310 23.26 -10.06 -3.94
N TYR A 311 23.98 -11.15 -3.70
CA TYR A 311 25.41 -11.08 -3.42
C TYR A 311 26.11 -10.48 -4.62
N GLU A 312 26.80 -9.35 -4.43
CA GLU A 312 27.79 -8.88 -5.37
C GLU A 312 28.97 -9.85 -5.31
N ASN A 313 29.27 -10.53 -6.42
CA ASN A 313 30.53 -11.23 -6.62
C ASN A 313 31.60 -10.25 -7.05
#